data_AF-A0A1Z3HR72-F1
#
_entry.id   AF-A0A1Z3HR72-F1
#
_cell.length_a   1.000
_cell.length_b   1.000
_cell.length_c   1.000
_cell.angle_alpha   90.00
_cell.angle_beta   90.00
_cell.angle_gamma   90.00
#
_symmetry.space_group_name_H-M   'P 1'
#
loop_
_entity.id
_entity.type
_entity.pdbx_description
1 polymer ?
#
loop_
_entity_poly.entity_id
_entity_poly.type
_entity_poly.pdbx_seq_one_letter_code
_entity_poly.pdbx_strand_id
1 'polypeptide(L)' 'MEKQYDSRIYVEQMALMLGLSLPPDSQMGVIDAFEQLRAVAQPVLNFPLPDDLEVAPIFEP' A
#
# COMPACT_ATOMS: atom_id res chain seq x y z
N MET A 1 12.23 1.32 -17.57
CA MET A 1 11.32 0.16 -17.55
C MET A 1 10.46 0.30 -16.31
N GLU A 2 9.14 0.40 -16.46
CA GLU A 2 8.23 0.30 -15.31
C GLU A 2 8.44 -1.08 -14.67
N LYS A 3 8.82 -1.10 -13.40
CA LYS A 3 8.82 -2.34 -12.64
C LYS A 3 7.37 -2.72 -12.39
N GLN A 4 6.98 -3.90 -12.83
CA GLN A 4 5.69 -4.47 -12.47
C GLN A 4 5.64 -4.65 -10.94
N TYR A 5 4.59 -4.13 -10.32
CA TYR A 5 4.35 -4.29 -8.88
C TYR A 5 4.04 -5.75 -8.55
N ASP A 6 4.64 -6.27 -7.49
CA ASP A 6 4.39 -7.60 -6.92
C ASP A 6 4.12 -7.46 -5.41
N SER A 7 2.92 -7.82 -4.97
CA SER A 7 2.49 -7.67 -3.57
C SER A 7 3.33 -8.52 -2.62
N ARG A 8 3.85 -9.68 -3.05
CA ARG A 8 4.67 -10.54 -2.19
C ARG A 8 5.99 -9.86 -1.86
N ILE A 9 6.68 -9.38 -2.89
CA ILE A 9 7.96 -8.68 -2.73
C ILE A 9 7.75 -7.42 -1.88
N TYR A 10 6.68 -6.67 -2.14
CA TYR A 10 6.37 -5.47 -1.38
C TYR A 10 6.13 -5.78 0.11
N VAL A 11 5.27 -6.75 0.43
CA VAL A 11 4.96 -7.14 1.81
C VAL A 11 6.19 -7.67 2.55
N GLU A 12 7.00 -8.50 1.90
CA GLU A 12 8.25 -9.03 2.49
C GLU A 12 9.25 -7.91 2.83
N GLN A 13 9.47 -6.99 1.89
CA GLN A 13 10.37 -5.87 2.09
C GLN A 13 9.87 -4.88 3.14
N MET A 14 8.56 -4.61 3.15
CA MET A 14 7.97 -3.73 4.15
C MET A 14 7.98 -4.35 5.55
N ALA A 15 7.72 -5.64 5.68
CA ALA A 15 7.83 -6.34 6.95
C ALA A 15 9.27 -6.26 7.51
N LEU A 16 10.27 -6.48 6.65
CA LEU A 16 11.68 -6.34 7.03
C LEU A 16 12.01 -4.90 7.46
N MET A 17 11.59 -3.90 6.68
CA MET A 17 11.85 -2.48 6.95
C MET A 17 11.21 -2.02 8.28
N LEU A 18 10.01 -2.51 8.58
CA LEU A 18 9.27 -2.18 9.79
C LEU A 18 9.65 -3.04 11.00
N GLY A 19 10.54 -4.03 10.82
CA GLY A 19 10.90 -4.98 11.88
C GLY A 19 9.75 -5.88 12.33
N LEU A 20 8.79 -6.14 11.44
CA LEU A 20 7.62 -6.97 11.71
C LEU A 20 7.94 -8.44 11.40
N SER A 21 7.67 -9.32 12.37
CA SER A 21 7.65 -10.76 12.13
C SER A 21 6.24 -11.17 11.70
N LEU A 22 6.09 -11.58 10.45
CA LEU A 22 4.83 -12.11 9.92
C LEU A 22 4.92 -13.64 9.86
N PRO A 23 4.14 -14.38 10.67
CA PRO A 23 4.00 -15.82 10.51
C PRO A 23 3.49 -16.16 9.10
N PRO A 24 3.82 -17.34 8.53
CA PRO A 24 3.46 -17.70 7.16
C PRO A 24 1.97 -17.51 6.84
N ASP A 25 1.09 -17.94 7.75
CA ASP A 25 -0.37 -17.81 7.58
C ASP A 25 -0.82 -16.35 7.55
N SER A 26 -0.22 -15.49 8.38
CA SER A 26 -0.49 -14.06 8.39
C SER A 26 0.09 -13.37 7.15
N GLN A 27 1.28 -13.77 6.71
CA GLN A 27 1.93 -13.21 5.53
C GLN A 27 1.09 -13.44 4.28
N MET A 28 0.53 -14.64 4.08
CA MET A 28 -0.36 -14.92 2.95
C MET A 28 -1.61 -14.03 2.99
N GLY A 29 -2.26 -13.90 4.15
CA GLY A 29 -3.44 -13.05 4.29
C GLY A 29 -3.13 -11.56 4.04
N VAL A 30 -1.96 -11.08 4.45
CA VAL A 30 -1.51 -9.70 4.17
C VAL A 30 -1.27 -9.50 2.67
N ILE A 31 -0.64 -10.46 2.00
CA ILE A 31 -0.42 -10.40 0.53
C ILE A 31 -1.76 -10.30 -0.20
N ASP A 32 -2.73 -11.16 0.13
CA ASP A 32 -4.06 -11.13 -0.48
C ASP A 32 -4.79 -9.81 -0.24
N ALA A 33 -4.66 -9.25 0.97
CA ALA A 33 -5.22 -7.93 1.30
C ALA A 33 -4.57 -6.80 0.47
N PHE A 34 -3.26 -6.86 0.23
CA PHE A 34 -2.57 -5.88 -0.62
C PHE A 34 -2.97 -5.96 -2.09
N GLU A 35 -3.18 -7.16 -2.64
CA GLU A 35 -3.72 -7.34 -4.00
C GLU A 35 -5.10 -6.68 -4.14
N GLN A 36 -6.00 -6.94 -3.18
CA GLN A 36 -7.33 -6.34 -3.16
C GLN A 36 -7.29 -4.82 -2.95
N LEU A 37 -6.48 -4.35 -1.99
CA LEU A 37 -6.30 -2.93 -1.69
C LEU A 37 -5.81 -2.16 -2.91
N ARG A 38 -4.86 -2.72 -3.67
CA ARG A 38 -4.33 -2.06 -4.86
C ARG A 38 -5.39 -1.90 -5.95
N ALA A 39 -6.23 -2.90 -6.16
CA ALA A 39 -7.32 -2.81 -7.14
C ALA A 39 -8.28 -1.66 -6.82
N VAL A 40 -8.61 -1.43 -5.55
CA VAL A 40 -9.49 -0.33 -5.12
C VAL A 40 -8.77 1.01 -5.00
N ALA A 41 -7.45 1.01 -4.75
CA ALA A 41 -6.65 2.24 -4.64
C ALA A 41 -6.26 2.82 -6.01
N GLN A 42 -6.19 2.01 -7.06
CA GLN A 42 -5.72 2.45 -8.38
C GLN A 42 -6.48 3.68 -8.94
N PRO A 43 -7.82 3.79 -8.82
CA PRO A 43 -8.53 5.00 -9.23
C PRO A 43 -8.09 6.26 -8.48
N VAL A 44 -7.79 6.14 -7.18
CA VAL A 44 -7.32 7.25 -6.34
C VAL A 44 -5.89 7.64 -6.73
N LEU A 45 -5.02 6.66 -6.96
CA LEU A 45 -3.63 6.90 -7.38
C LEU A 45 -3.52 7.54 -8.77
N ASN A 46 -4.49 7.27 -9.65
CA ASN A 46 -4.55 7.84 -11.00
C ASN A 46 -5.27 9.19 -11.04
N PHE A 47 -5.85 9.63 -9.92
CA PHE A 47 -6.51 10.93 -9.85
C PHE A 47 -5.43 12.04 -9.91
N PRO A 48 -5.50 12.96 -10.88
CA PRO A 48 -4.52 14.04 -10.99
C PRO A 48 -4.64 14.97 -9.78
N LEU A 49 -3.55 15.15 -9.04
CA LEU A 49 -3.49 16.08 -7.92
C LEU A 49 -2.81 17.38 -8.38
N PRO A 50 -3.44 18.56 -8.15
CA PRO A 50 -2.78 19.85 -8.30
C PRO A 50 -1.57 19.99 -7.36
N ASP A 51 -0.53 20.71 -7.78
CA ASP A 51 0.66 20.95 -6.94
C ASP A 51 0.35 21.82 -5.70
N ASP A 52 -0.73 22.61 -5.76
CA ASP A 52 -1.22 23.48 -4.69
C ASP A 52 -2.31 22.83 -3.83
N LEU A 53 -2.59 21.54 -4.05
CA LEU A 53 -3.57 20.80 -3.25
C LEU A 53 -3.01 20.56 -1.84
N GLU A 54 -3.54 21.30 -0.87
CA GLU A 54 -3.29 21.02 0.53
C GLU A 54 -4.04 19.75 0.98
N VAL A 55 -3.42 18.96 1.85
CA VAL A 55 -4.10 17.87 2.56
C VAL A 55 -5.32 18.42 3.28
N ALA A 56 -6.45 17.70 3.18
CA ALA A 56 -7.70 18.14 3.80
C ALA A 56 -7.46 18.54 5.27
N PRO A 57 -7.87 19.75 5.67
CA PRO A 57 -7.53 20.25 7.00
C PRO A 57 -8.39 19.59 8.08
N ILE A 58 -7.68 18.88 8.96
CA ILE A 58 -7.90 18.71 10.42
C ILE A 58 -8.83 17.57 10.87
N PHE A 59 -8.24 16.71 11.70
CA PHE A 59 -8.90 15.79 12.63
C PHE A 59 -9.62 16.60 13.73
N GLU A 60 -10.94 16.47 13.81
CA GLU A 60 -11.72 16.97 14.96
C GLU A 60 -11.65 15.93 16.10
N PRO A 61 -11.13 16.30 17.29
CA PRO A 61 -10.97 15.38 18.42
C PRO A 61 -12.29 14.93 19.06
#